data_AF-A0A396BHD0-F1
#
_entry.id   AF-A0A396BHD0-F1
#
_cell.length_a   1.000
_cell.length_b   1.000
_cell.length_c   1.000
_cell.angle_alpha   90.00
_cell.angle_beta   90.00
_cell.angle_gamma   90.00
#
_symmetry.space_group_name_H-M   'P 1'
#
loop_
_entity.id
_entity.type
_entity.pdbx_description
1 polymer ?
#
loop_
_entity_poly.entity_id
_entity_poly.type
_entity_poly.pdbx_seq_one_letter_code
_entity_poly.pdbx_strand_id
1 'polypeptide(L)' 'MKKTLMDMIIKWHQAGYSLDEISPLVPQVPKEEIKAIIQQHHE' A
#
# COMPACT_ATOMS: atom_id res chain seq x y z
N MET A 1 6.20 -4.75 12.92
CA MET A 1 6.77 -4.09 11.71
C MET A 1 5.91 -4.30 10.47
N LYS A 2 5.61 -5.54 10.02
CA LYS A 2 4.80 -5.77 8.81
C LYS A 2 3.38 -5.17 8.84
N LYS A 3 2.66 -5.30 9.96
CA LYS A 3 1.33 -4.70 10.15
C LYS A 3 1.33 -3.17 9.96
N THR A 4 2.32 -2.49 10.55
CA THR A 4 2.48 -1.02 10.42
C THR A 4 2.67 -0.57 8.97
N LEU A 5 3.41 -1.35 8.16
CA LEU A 5 3.63 -1.05 6.75
C LEU A 5 2.35 -1.22 5.91
N MET A 6 1.58 -2.29 6.17
CA MET A 6 0.27 -2.50 5.54
C MET A 6 -0.70 -1.37 5.89
N ASP A 7 -0.76 -0.97 7.16
CA ASP A 7 -1.57 0.16 7.61
C ASP A 7 -1.16 1.49 6.93
N MET A 8 0.14 1.70 6.69
CA MET A 8 0.64 2.88 5.98
C MET A 8 0.23 2.86 4.50
N ILE A 9 0.35 1.71 3.82
CA ILE A 9 -0.10 1.52 2.43
C ILE A 9 -1.58 1.87 2.28
N ILE A 10 -2.41 1.38 3.20
CA ILE A 10 -3.85 1.67 3.22
C ILE A 10 -4.10 3.16 3.44
N LYS A 11 -3.41 3.80 4.39
CA LYS A 11 -3.56 5.24 4.66
C LYS A 11 -3.17 6.12 3.48
N TRP A 12 -2.08 5.80 2.78
CA TRP A 12 -1.70 6.53 1.57
C TRP A 12 -2.75 6.38 0.47
N HIS A 13 -3.25 5.16 0.24
CA HIS A 13 -4.34 4.93 -0.72
C HIS A 13 -5.61 5.71 -0.35
N GLN A 14 -6.01 5.69 0.93
CA GLN A 14 -7.14 6.48 1.45
C GLN A 14 -6.93 8.00 1.33
N ALA A 15 -5.68 8.46 1.36
CA ALA A 15 -5.31 9.86 1.12
C ALA A 15 -5.29 10.23 -0.37
N GLY A 16 -5.61 9.29 -1.27
CA GLY A 16 -5.70 9.50 -2.72
C GLY A 16 -4.41 9.23 -3.49
N TYR A 17 -3.40 8.63 -2.86
CA TYR A 17 -2.15 8.27 -3.54
C TYR A 17 -2.38 7.08 -4.46
N SER A 18 -1.83 7.17 -5.67
CA SER A 18 -1.84 6.06 -6.62
C SER A 18 -0.83 4.98 -6.25
N LEU A 19 -1.01 3.78 -6.83
CA LEU A 19 -0.08 2.67 -6.64
C LEU A 19 1.37 3.02 -7.04
N ASP A 20 1.53 3.84 -8.09
CA ASP A 20 2.84 4.30 -8.58
C ASP A 20 3.51 5.32 -7.64
N GLU A 21 2.73 6.07 -6.88
CA GLU A 21 3.25 6.97 -5.84
C GLU A 21 3.57 6.24 -4.54
N ILE A 22 2.84 5.17 -4.21
CA ILE A 22 3.08 4.35 -3.01
C ILE A 22 4.29 3.43 -3.21
N SER A 23 4.45 2.83 -4.38
CA SER A 23 5.54 1.88 -4.69
C SER A 23 6.95 2.34 -4.28
N PRO A 24 7.39 3.59 -4.56
CA PRO A 24 8.71 4.06 -4.14
C PRO A 24 8.83 4.35 -2.63
N LEU A 25 7.72 4.54 -1.91
CA LEU A 25 7.72 4.78 -0.45
C LEU A 25 7.95 3.49 0.35
N VAL A 26 7.64 2.34 -0.25
CA VAL A 26 7.78 1.01 0.37
C VAL A 26 8.57 0.06 -0.53
N PRO A 27 9.86 0.35 -0.81
CA PRO A 27 10.67 -0.43 -1.76
C PRO A 27 10.87 -1.90 -1.34
N GLN A 28 10.62 -2.20 -0.06
CA GLN A 28 10.67 -3.54 0.52
C GLN A 28 9.42 -4.39 0.23
N VAL A 29 8.36 -3.81 -0.32
CA VAL A 29 7.11 -4.49 -0.67
C VAL A 29 6.95 -4.45 -2.20
N PRO A 30 6.81 -5.59 -2.89
CA PRO A 30 6.57 -5.62 -4.32
C PRO A 30 5.28 -4.88 -4.70
N LYS A 31 5.27 -4.21 -5.86
CA LYS A 31 4.09 -3.46 -6.36
C LYS A 31 2.81 -4.32 -6.41
N GLU A 32 2.95 -5.61 -6.71
CA GLU A 32 1.83 -6.57 -6.72
C GLU A 32 1.26 -6.82 -5.32
N GLU A 33 2.11 -6.90 -4.29
CA GLU A 33 1.68 -7.06 -2.90
C GLU A 33 0.99 -5.78 -2.39
N ILE A 34 1.48 -4.59 -2.76
CA ILE A 34 0.82 -3.30 -2.47
C ILE A 34 -0.59 -3.28 -3.09
N LYS A 35 -0.71 -3.70 -4.36
CA LYS A 35 -2.01 -3.80 -5.04
C LYS A 35 -2.95 -4.77 -4.33
N ALA A 36 -2.46 -5.94 -3.91
CA ALA A 36 -3.25 -6.93 -3.19
C ALA A 36 -3.74 -6.39 -1.84
N ILE A 37 -2.89 -5.68 -1.08
CA ILE A 37 -3.25 -5.04 0.19
C ILE A 37 -4.37 -4.01 -0.01
N ILE A 38 -4.25 -3.15 -1.03
CA ILE A 38 -5.27 -2.16 -1.36
C ILE A 38 -6.59 -2.84 -1.74
N GLN A 39 -6.54 -3.89 -2.58
CA GLN A 39 -7.74 -4.62 -3.01
C GLN A 39 -8.45 -5.32 -1.85
N GLN A 40 -7.71 -5.96 -0.94
CA GLN A 40 -8.27 -6.65 0.22
C GLN A 40 -8.95 -5.70 1.23
N HIS A 41 -8.62 -4.40 1.21
CA HIS A 41 -9.15 -3.41 2.15
C HIS A 41 -10.26 -2.54 1.54
N HIS A 42 -10.64 -2.80 0.29
CA HIS A 42 -11.70 -2.07 -0.43
C HIS A 42 -12.99 -2.89 -0.62
N GLU A 43 -13.05 -4.10 -0.03
CA GLU A 43 -14.28 -4.85 0.29
C GLU A 43 -14.76 -4.50 1.71
#